data_AF-A0A5J9UQ21-F1
#
_entry.id   AF-A0A5J9UQ21-F1
#
_cell.length_a   1.000
_cell.length_b   1.000
_cell.length_c   1.000
_cell.angle_alpha   90.00
_cell.angle_beta   90.00
_cell.angle_gamma   90.00
#
_symmetry.space_group_name_H-M   'P 1'
#
loop_
_entity.id
_entity.type
_entity.pdbx_description
1 polymer ?
#
loop_
_entity_poly.entity_id
_entity_poly.type
_entity_poly.pdbx_seq_one_letter_code
_entity_poly.pdbx_strand_id
1 'polypeptide(L)'
;MLHYGQLVQDCTISSVWDELKVSCNFEEARKVVSSFNTNNRWSKRGIAMVPTKLGISFSVKFMNQAGALVQVYSDGTVLLTHGGVEMGQGLHTKVAQVAASSFNIPLSSVFTSETSTDKVPNASATAASASSDLYGAAVLDTCQQIKARMEPIASRANHKSFAELAQACYIERVDLSAHGFHATPDVAFDWTHGKGTPYHYFTYGAAFAEVEIDTLTGDFHIRTADIVMDLGFSLNPAIDIGQQLILARYVPSRQGARRRLPWPTTVRHGGPDPGMGQRRDGGAPGLGSAARRRRRVFFLYF
;
A
#
# COMPACT_ATOMS: atom_id res chain seq x y z
N MET A 1 -10.80 -8.95 23.12
CA MET A 1 -11.65 -9.47 22.02
C MET A 1 -12.39 -8.30 21.38
N LEU A 2 -12.44 -8.24 20.05
CA LEU A 2 -13.11 -7.17 19.30
C LEU A 2 -14.61 -7.42 19.16
N HIS A 3 -15.37 -6.41 18.74
CA HIS A 3 -16.83 -6.49 18.59
C HIS A 3 -17.27 -7.59 17.59
N TYR A 4 -16.40 -7.94 16.63
CA TYR A 4 -16.58 -9.03 15.67
C TYR A 4 -15.92 -10.35 16.09
N GLY A 5 -15.52 -10.52 17.35
CA GLY A 5 -15.04 -11.79 17.89
C GLY A 5 -13.55 -12.08 17.71
N GLN A 6 -12.84 -11.37 16.84
CA GLN A 6 -11.39 -11.52 16.70
C GLN A 6 -10.64 -11.15 17.99
N LEU A 7 -9.69 -11.98 18.40
CA LEU A 7 -8.76 -11.67 19.47
C LEU A 7 -7.69 -10.69 18.96
N VAL A 8 -7.35 -9.67 19.75
CA VAL A 8 -6.22 -8.80 19.44
C VAL A 8 -4.97 -9.43 20.05
N GLN A 9 -4.03 -9.82 19.20
CA GLN A 9 -2.70 -10.28 19.58
C GLN A 9 -1.71 -9.15 19.40
N ASP A 10 -0.64 -9.16 20.20
CA ASP A 10 0.51 -8.24 20.09
C ASP A 10 0.10 -6.76 19.96
N CYS A 11 -0.80 -6.31 20.84
CA CYS A 11 -1.33 -4.94 20.80
C CYS A 11 -0.29 -3.93 21.31
N THR A 12 0.33 -3.17 20.41
CA THR A 12 1.37 -2.18 20.72
C THR A 12 0.84 -0.75 20.89
N ILE A 13 -0.49 -0.55 20.84
CA ILE A 13 -1.08 0.80 20.81
C ILE A 13 -0.71 1.67 22.02
N SER A 14 -0.56 1.08 23.21
CA SER A 14 -0.15 1.82 24.41
C SER A 14 1.28 2.34 24.28
N SER A 15 2.20 1.49 23.80
CA SER A 15 3.60 1.88 23.57
C SER A 15 3.71 2.99 22.53
N VAL A 16 2.99 2.84 21.41
CA VAL A 16 2.91 3.86 20.35
C VAL A 16 2.35 5.18 20.88
N TRP A 17 1.31 5.11 21.71
CA TRP A 17 0.69 6.29 22.32
C TRP A 17 1.62 7.02 23.29
N ASP A 18 2.29 6.27 24.17
CA ASP A 18 3.21 6.83 25.16
C ASP A 18 4.45 7.43 24.50
N GLU A 19 5.02 6.75 23.49
CA GLU A 19 6.13 7.27 22.69
C GLU A 19 5.75 8.57 21.98
N LEU A 20 4.59 8.61 21.32
CA LEU A 20 4.11 9.82 20.67
C LEU A 20 3.95 10.95 21.69
N LYS A 21 3.30 10.68 22.83
CA LYS A 21 3.04 11.67 23.88
C LYS A 21 4.33 12.32 24.39
N VAL A 22 5.40 11.52 24.53
CA VAL A 22 6.73 12.01 24.89
C VAL A 22 7.35 12.81 23.75
N SER A 23 7.39 12.25 22.53
CA SER A 23 8.04 12.89 21.38
C SER A 23 7.47 14.27 21.03
N CYS A 24 6.15 14.47 21.16
CA CYS A 24 5.48 15.73 20.86
C CYS A 24 5.34 16.67 22.08
N ASN A 25 5.88 16.29 23.25
CA ASN A 25 5.76 17.04 24.51
C ASN A 25 4.32 17.47 24.82
N PHE A 26 3.36 16.55 24.71
CA PHE A 26 1.93 16.86 24.67
C PHE A 26 1.41 17.75 25.82
N GLU A 27 1.86 17.50 27.05
CA GLU A 27 1.42 18.29 28.22
C GLU A 27 1.94 19.73 28.17
N GLU A 28 3.14 19.94 27.63
CA GLU A 28 3.68 21.28 27.44
C GLU A 28 2.99 22.01 26.28
N ALA A 29 2.77 21.31 25.17
CA ALA A 29 1.98 21.84 24.04
C ALA A 29 0.60 22.32 24.50
N ARG A 30 -0.07 21.57 25.39
CA ARG A 30 -1.38 21.96 25.95
C ARG A 30 -1.31 23.27 26.74
N LYS A 31 -0.27 23.47 27.56
CA LYS A 31 -0.08 24.73 28.32
C LYS A 31 0.19 25.90 27.40
N VAL A 32 1.09 25.73 26.42
CA VAL A 32 1.43 26.74 25.42
C VAL A 32 0.19 27.16 24.63
N VAL A 33 -0.62 26.20 24.17
CA VAL A 33 -1.88 26.46 23.44
C VAL A 33 -2.89 27.20 24.32
N SER A 34 -3.03 26.80 25.58
CA SER A 34 -3.96 27.45 26.51
C SER A 34 -3.56 28.91 26.77
N SER A 35 -2.27 29.17 26.99
CA SER A 35 -1.72 30.51 27.15
C SER A 35 -1.90 31.35 25.87
N PHE A 36 -1.59 30.79 24.70
CA PHE A 36 -1.79 31.47 23.42
C PHE A 36 -3.26 31.86 23.22
N ASN A 37 -4.19 30.95 23.53
CA ASN A 37 -5.62 31.19 23.37
C ASN A 37 -6.17 32.27 24.32
N THR A 38 -5.59 32.43 25.52
CA THR A 38 -5.96 33.53 26.42
C THR A 38 -5.48 34.88 25.90
N ASN A 39 -4.29 34.91 25.31
CA ASN A 39 -3.63 36.15 24.88
C ASN A 39 -4.01 36.62 23.46
N ASN A 40 -4.66 35.76 22.66
CA ASN A 40 -4.99 36.07 21.27
C ASN A 40 -6.50 35.95 21.04
N ARG A 41 -7.17 37.07 20.71
CA ARG A 41 -8.63 37.10 20.47
C ARG A 41 -9.01 36.49 19.12
N TRP A 42 -8.25 36.84 18.07
CA TRP A 42 -8.59 36.56 16.66
C TRP A 42 -7.77 35.41 16.04
N SER A 43 -6.76 34.92 16.75
CA SER A 43 -6.05 33.68 16.40
C SER A 43 -6.20 32.70 17.56
N LYS A 44 -6.52 31.45 17.24
CA LYS A 44 -6.63 30.36 18.23
C LYS A 44 -5.82 29.16 17.78
N ARG A 45 -5.21 28.47 18.74
CA ARG A 45 -4.54 27.20 18.54
C ARG A 45 -5.36 26.04 19.07
N GLY A 46 -5.22 24.90 18.41
CA GLY A 46 -5.80 23.63 18.81
C GLY A 46 -4.77 22.52 18.68
N ILE A 47 -4.84 21.55 19.59
CA ILE A 47 -4.05 20.32 19.51
C ILE A 47 -4.98 19.11 19.58
N ALA A 48 -4.59 18.05 18.89
CA ALA A 48 -5.26 16.76 18.98
C ALA A 48 -4.23 15.64 18.91
N MET A 49 -4.50 14.54 19.61
CA MET A 49 -3.74 13.30 19.51
C MET A 49 -4.73 12.15 19.36
N VAL A 50 -4.54 11.31 18.34
CA VAL A 50 -5.52 10.28 17.95
C VAL A 50 -4.80 8.96 17.71
N PRO A 51 -5.22 7.85 18.34
CA PRO A 51 -4.70 6.52 18.05
C PRO A 51 -5.41 5.91 16.83
N THR A 52 -4.77 4.95 16.18
CA THR A 52 -5.34 4.14 15.10
C THR A 52 -4.97 2.67 15.23
N LYS A 53 -5.90 1.82 14.81
CA LYS A 53 -5.71 0.36 14.65
C LYS A 53 -6.32 -0.03 13.32
N LEU A 54 -5.47 -0.44 12.38
CA LEU A 54 -5.90 -0.84 11.03
C LEU A 54 -5.71 -2.35 10.87
N GLY A 55 -6.77 -3.06 10.49
CA GLY A 55 -6.70 -4.50 10.20
C GLY A 55 -6.20 -4.75 8.79
N ILE A 56 -5.24 -5.66 8.64
CA ILE A 56 -4.61 -5.98 7.35
C ILE A 56 -5.11 -7.32 6.83
N SER A 57 -5.26 -7.41 5.51
CA SER A 57 -5.88 -8.46 4.69
C SER A 57 -7.24 -8.05 4.09
N PHE A 58 -7.64 -8.74 3.04
CA PHE A 58 -8.99 -8.64 2.50
C PHE A 58 -9.99 -9.29 3.44
N SER A 59 -11.08 -8.59 3.74
CA SER A 59 -12.22 -9.15 4.49
C SER A 59 -12.94 -10.29 3.74
N VAL A 60 -12.61 -10.50 2.47
CA VAL A 60 -13.07 -11.61 1.63
C VAL A 60 -11.94 -12.63 1.49
N LYS A 61 -12.13 -13.82 2.10
CA LYS A 61 -11.10 -14.85 2.25
C LYS A 61 -10.33 -15.17 0.96
N PHE A 62 -11.04 -15.44 -0.15
CA PHE A 62 -10.42 -15.89 -1.39
C PHE A 62 -9.53 -14.82 -2.04
N MET A 63 -9.63 -13.55 -1.66
CA MET A 63 -8.75 -12.51 -2.20
C MET A 63 -7.36 -12.51 -1.55
N ASN A 64 -7.18 -13.19 -0.41
CA ASN A 64 -5.92 -13.30 0.32
C ASN A 64 -5.02 -14.41 -0.24
N GLN A 65 -4.74 -14.32 -1.54
CA GLN A 65 -3.84 -15.23 -2.23
C GLN A 65 -3.00 -14.48 -3.27
N ALA A 66 -1.82 -15.00 -3.56
CA ALA A 66 -0.92 -14.44 -4.56
C ALA A 66 -0.09 -15.53 -5.23
N GLY A 67 0.18 -15.32 -6.52
CA GLY A 67 1.15 -16.10 -7.30
C GLY A 67 2.36 -15.25 -7.71
N ALA A 68 3.46 -15.93 -7.95
CA ALA A 68 4.68 -15.35 -8.52
C ALA A 68 5.38 -16.36 -9.44
N LEU A 69 6.11 -15.83 -10.42
CA LEU A 69 6.94 -16.58 -11.36
C LEU A 69 8.37 -16.02 -11.26
N VAL A 70 9.34 -16.89 -10.96
CA VAL A 70 10.76 -16.55 -10.92
C VAL A 70 11.52 -17.44 -11.89
N GLN A 71 12.45 -16.83 -12.62
CA GLN A 71 13.33 -17.49 -13.56
C GLN A 71 14.77 -17.08 -13.24
N VAL A 72 15.64 -18.05 -13.00
CA VAL A 72 17.09 -17.81 -12.88
C VAL A 72 17.75 -18.17 -14.20
N TYR A 73 18.43 -17.20 -14.81
CA TYR A 73 19.20 -17.41 -16.03
C TYR A 73 20.58 -18.00 -15.73
N SER A 74 21.19 -18.58 -16.76
CA SER A 74 22.50 -19.23 -16.66
C SER A 74 23.65 -18.28 -16.32
N ASP A 75 23.45 -16.97 -16.53
CA ASP A 75 24.39 -15.92 -16.11
C ASP A 75 24.20 -15.49 -14.63
N GLY A 76 23.28 -16.12 -13.90
CA GLY A 76 22.97 -15.83 -12.50
C GLY A 76 22.04 -14.64 -12.29
N THR A 77 21.51 -14.03 -13.36
CA THR A 77 20.46 -13.00 -13.23
C THR A 77 19.10 -13.63 -12.99
N VAL A 78 18.21 -12.88 -12.36
CA VAL A 78 16.88 -13.35 -11.94
C VAL A 78 15.80 -12.46 -12.52
N LEU A 79 14.88 -13.05 -13.29
CA LEU A 79 13.65 -12.39 -13.73
C LEU A 79 12.50 -12.78 -12.82
N LEU A 80 11.89 -11.76 -12.22
CA LEU A 80 10.77 -11.87 -11.30
C LEU A 80 9.51 -11.30 -11.95
N THR A 81 8.39 -12.01 -11.84
CA THR A 81 7.04 -11.49 -12.12
C THR A 81 6.10 -11.91 -11.01
N HIS A 82 5.20 -11.02 -10.59
CA HIS A 82 4.13 -11.32 -9.64
C HIS A 82 2.83 -10.62 -10.07
N GLY A 83 1.69 -11.03 -9.52
CA GLY A 83 0.37 -10.48 -9.89
C GLY A 83 0.06 -9.06 -9.41
N GLY A 84 1.00 -8.44 -8.70
CA GLY A 84 0.81 -7.13 -8.06
C GLY A 84 1.23 -5.99 -8.98
N VAL A 85 0.58 -4.83 -8.85
CA VAL A 85 0.78 -3.66 -9.71
C VAL A 85 1.55 -2.58 -8.97
N GLU A 86 2.63 -2.10 -9.58
CA GLU A 86 3.33 -0.89 -9.14
C GLU A 86 2.50 0.37 -9.43
N MET A 87 2.24 1.18 -8.41
CA MET A 87 1.51 2.44 -8.49
C MET A 87 2.17 3.56 -7.65
N GLY A 88 3.46 3.42 -7.34
CA GLY A 88 4.27 4.36 -6.58
C GLY A 88 4.48 3.96 -5.12
N GLN A 89 3.93 2.82 -4.70
CA GLN A 89 4.12 2.25 -3.36
C GLN A 89 5.42 1.46 -3.22
N GLY A 90 6.16 1.23 -4.32
CA GLY A 90 7.44 0.52 -4.30
C GLY A 90 7.28 -0.99 -4.08
N LEU A 91 6.17 -1.57 -4.56
CA LEU A 91 5.91 -2.99 -4.46
C LEU A 91 6.98 -3.80 -5.21
N HIS A 92 7.32 -3.40 -6.44
CA HIS A 92 8.31 -4.13 -7.24
C HIS A 92 9.69 -4.12 -6.57
N THR A 93 10.06 -2.99 -5.95
CA THR A 93 11.30 -2.86 -5.17
C THR A 93 11.32 -3.81 -3.98
N LYS A 94 10.27 -3.82 -3.17
CA LYS A 94 10.18 -4.67 -1.97
C LYS A 94 10.27 -6.15 -2.33
N VAL A 95 9.52 -6.59 -3.34
CA VAL A 95 9.49 -8.00 -3.75
C VAL A 95 10.83 -8.41 -4.37
N ALA A 96 11.50 -7.53 -5.12
CA ALA A 96 12.85 -7.78 -5.60
C ALA A 96 13.87 -7.93 -4.45
N GLN A 97 13.74 -7.15 -3.36
CA GLN A 97 14.58 -7.32 -2.17
C GLN A 97 14.38 -8.69 -1.51
N VAL A 98 13.15 -9.22 -1.49
CA VAL A 98 12.87 -10.58 -1.01
C VAL A 98 13.59 -11.62 -1.85
N ALA A 99 13.52 -11.53 -3.18
CA ALA A 99 14.22 -12.46 -4.08
C ALA A 99 15.74 -12.37 -3.93
N ALA A 100 16.30 -11.15 -3.92
CA ALA A 100 17.73 -10.91 -3.76
C ALA A 100 18.26 -11.49 -2.43
N SER A 101 17.54 -11.24 -1.33
CA SER A 101 17.87 -11.81 -0.02
C SER A 101 17.75 -13.34 -0.01
N SER A 102 16.71 -13.90 -0.62
CA SER A 102 16.48 -15.35 -0.66
C SER A 102 17.61 -16.11 -1.35
N PHE A 103 18.09 -15.59 -2.48
CA PHE A 103 19.21 -16.17 -3.24
C PHE A 103 20.59 -15.72 -2.75
N ASN A 104 20.65 -14.76 -1.82
CA ASN A 104 21.90 -14.13 -1.36
C ASN A 104 22.71 -13.52 -2.53
N ILE A 105 22.03 -12.74 -3.37
CA ILE A 105 22.60 -12.04 -4.53
C ILE A 105 22.34 -10.53 -4.42
N PRO A 106 23.13 -9.67 -5.08
CA PRO A 106 22.86 -8.24 -5.07
C PRO A 106 21.53 -7.93 -5.77
N LEU A 107 20.84 -6.88 -5.30
CA LEU A 107 19.57 -6.43 -5.89
C LEU A 107 19.69 -6.12 -7.40
N SER A 108 20.87 -5.68 -7.85
CA SER A 108 21.16 -5.42 -9.27
C SER A 108 21.09 -6.66 -10.16
N SER A 109 21.13 -7.86 -9.59
CA SER A 109 20.96 -9.13 -10.31
C SER A 109 19.50 -9.56 -10.44
N VAL A 110 18.57 -8.84 -9.81
CA VAL A 110 17.13 -9.13 -9.87
C VAL A 110 16.43 -8.05 -10.68
N PHE A 111 15.68 -8.47 -11.70
CA PHE A 111 14.84 -7.60 -12.50
C PHE A 111 13.37 -8.00 -12.36
N THR A 112 12.52 -7.05 -11.97
CA THR A 112 11.07 -7.26 -11.91
C THR A 112 10.43 -6.81 -13.21
N SER A 113 9.85 -7.76 -13.96
CA SER A 113 9.07 -7.50 -15.17
C SER A 113 7.73 -6.81 -14.83
N GLU A 114 7.04 -6.33 -15.87
CA GLU A 114 5.64 -5.94 -15.77
C GLU A 114 4.73 -7.07 -15.27
N THR A 115 3.63 -6.67 -14.63
CA THR A 115 2.51 -7.52 -14.26
C THR A 115 1.75 -7.95 -15.51
N SER A 116 1.61 -9.27 -15.75
CA SER A 116 0.87 -9.78 -16.90
C SER A 116 0.16 -11.10 -16.60
N THR A 117 -1.06 -11.24 -17.14
CA THR A 117 -1.96 -12.37 -16.88
C THR A 117 -1.54 -13.68 -17.57
N ASP A 118 -0.67 -13.60 -18.58
CA ASP A 118 -0.04 -14.77 -19.21
C ASP A 118 1.06 -15.39 -18.33
N LYS A 119 1.68 -14.59 -17.45
CA LYS A 119 2.72 -15.02 -16.50
C LYS A 119 2.15 -15.45 -15.16
N VAL A 120 1.22 -14.65 -14.61
CA VAL A 120 0.59 -14.91 -13.31
C VAL A 120 -0.93 -14.76 -13.46
N PRO A 121 -1.68 -15.87 -13.61
CA PRO A 121 -3.13 -15.83 -13.78
C PRO A 121 -3.86 -15.56 -12.45
N ASN A 122 -5.11 -15.12 -12.54
CA ASN A 122 -6.06 -15.02 -11.41
C ASN A 122 -5.57 -14.18 -10.22
N ALA A 123 -4.71 -13.19 -10.47
CA ALA A 123 -4.22 -12.29 -9.43
C ALA A 123 -5.35 -11.46 -8.81
N SER A 124 -5.36 -11.36 -7.48
CA SER A 124 -6.22 -10.42 -6.75
C SER A 124 -5.82 -8.98 -7.03
N ALA A 125 -6.75 -8.04 -6.82
CA ALA A 125 -6.47 -6.62 -6.92
C ALA A 125 -5.33 -6.20 -5.96
N THR A 126 -4.47 -5.27 -6.40
CA THR A 126 -3.46 -4.65 -5.53
C THR A 126 -4.15 -3.66 -4.60
N ALA A 127 -4.55 -4.13 -3.41
CA ALA A 127 -5.33 -3.39 -2.41
C ALA A 127 -5.17 -3.97 -0.99
N ALA A 128 -5.95 -3.44 -0.03
CA ALA A 128 -6.06 -3.88 1.36
C ALA A 128 -4.75 -3.86 2.17
N SER A 129 -3.79 -3.01 1.76
CA SER A 129 -2.43 -2.94 2.32
C SER A 129 -1.67 -4.27 2.40
N ALA A 130 -2.14 -5.34 1.74
CA ALA A 130 -1.60 -6.69 1.91
C ALA A 130 -0.64 -7.12 0.78
N SER A 131 -0.40 -6.25 -0.21
CA SER A 131 0.28 -6.65 -1.45
C SER A 131 1.75 -7.04 -1.23
N SER A 132 2.49 -6.32 -0.37
CA SER A 132 3.89 -6.67 -0.09
C SER A 132 4.00 -8.03 0.61
N ASP A 133 3.08 -8.31 1.53
CA ASP A 133 3.02 -9.56 2.28
C ASP A 133 2.69 -10.74 1.37
N LEU A 134 1.61 -10.61 0.60
CA LEU A 134 1.13 -11.66 -0.31
C LEU A 134 2.17 -11.99 -1.38
N TYR A 135 2.65 -10.99 -2.12
CA TYR A 135 3.59 -11.22 -3.22
C TYR A 135 5.02 -11.49 -2.73
N GLY A 136 5.42 -10.92 -1.59
CA GLY A 136 6.67 -11.27 -0.93
C GLY A 136 6.71 -12.74 -0.52
N ALA A 137 5.64 -13.24 0.10
CA ALA A 137 5.53 -14.65 0.48
C ALA A 137 5.47 -15.60 -0.74
N ALA A 138 4.73 -15.25 -1.79
CA ALA A 138 4.70 -16.04 -3.02
C ALA A 138 6.09 -16.11 -3.70
N VAL A 139 6.85 -15.01 -3.69
CA VAL A 139 8.23 -14.99 -4.22
C VAL A 139 9.18 -15.77 -3.33
N LEU A 140 9.06 -15.67 -2.02
CA LEU A 140 9.85 -16.47 -1.09
C LEU A 140 9.65 -17.97 -1.34
N ASP A 141 8.40 -18.42 -1.47
CA ASP A 141 8.07 -19.80 -1.83
C ASP A 141 8.73 -20.19 -3.17
N THR A 142 8.61 -19.33 -4.19
CA THR A 142 9.25 -19.56 -5.49
C THR A 142 10.77 -19.73 -5.38
N CYS A 143 11.43 -18.86 -4.60
CA CYS A 143 12.87 -18.90 -4.40
C CYS A 143 13.30 -20.16 -3.63
N GLN A 144 12.52 -20.59 -2.64
CA GLN A 144 12.77 -21.81 -1.87
C GLN A 144 12.69 -23.06 -2.76
N GLN A 145 11.69 -23.13 -3.64
CA GLN A 145 11.58 -24.23 -4.61
C GLN A 145 12.81 -24.31 -5.52
N ILE A 146 13.26 -23.17 -6.08
CA ILE A 146 14.45 -23.13 -6.94
C ILE A 146 15.70 -23.53 -6.15
N LYS A 147 15.89 -22.99 -4.94
CA LYS A 147 17.02 -23.36 -4.07
C LYS A 147 17.04 -24.86 -3.75
N ALA A 148 15.89 -25.45 -3.46
CA ALA A 148 15.80 -26.89 -3.22
C ALA A 148 16.26 -27.73 -4.41
N ARG A 149 16.04 -27.25 -5.65
CA ARG A 149 16.54 -27.90 -6.87
C ARG A 149 18.02 -27.67 -7.09
N MET A 150 18.55 -26.52 -6.67
CA MET A 150 19.98 -26.18 -6.76
C MET A 150 20.82 -26.91 -5.68
N GLU A 151 20.23 -27.25 -4.54
CA GLU A 151 20.93 -27.82 -3.37
C GLU A 151 21.78 -29.08 -3.68
N PRO A 152 21.30 -30.07 -4.47
CA PRO A 152 22.13 -31.22 -4.82
C PRO A 152 23.37 -30.87 -5.63
N ILE A 153 23.34 -29.76 -6.39
CA ILE A 153 24.47 -29.27 -7.18
C ILE A 153 25.40 -28.46 -6.28
N ALA A 154 24.83 -27.56 -5.49
CA ALA A 154 25.55 -26.69 -4.55
C ALA A 154 26.35 -27.48 -3.51
N SER A 155 25.85 -28.65 -3.08
CA SER A 155 26.53 -29.49 -2.08
C SER A 155 27.71 -30.32 -2.64
N ARG A 156 27.76 -30.56 -3.95
CA ARG A 156 28.81 -31.38 -4.59
C ARG A 156 30.10 -30.62 -4.88
N ALA A 157 30.02 -29.31 -5.08
CA ALA A 157 31.16 -28.48 -5.45
C ALA A 157 31.02 -27.08 -4.86
N ASN A 158 32.16 -26.47 -4.52
CA ASN A 158 32.18 -25.08 -4.10
C ASN A 158 32.12 -24.17 -5.34
N HIS A 159 31.02 -23.46 -5.50
CA HIS A 159 30.81 -22.51 -6.59
C HIS A 159 31.20 -21.11 -6.11
N LYS A 160 32.02 -20.37 -6.88
CA LYS A 160 32.51 -19.04 -6.48
C LYS A 160 31.45 -17.95 -6.62
N SER A 161 30.38 -18.22 -7.37
CA SER A 161 29.29 -17.29 -7.59
C SER A 161 27.96 -18.01 -7.84
N PHE A 162 26.87 -17.28 -7.68
CA PHE A 162 25.53 -17.77 -8.04
C PHE A 162 25.41 -18.08 -9.54
N ALA A 163 26.12 -17.33 -10.40
CA ALA A 163 26.17 -17.58 -11.84
C ALA A 163 26.84 -18.93 -12.16
N GLU A 164 27.94 -19.27 -11.50
CA GLU A 164 28.58 -20.58 -11.66
C GLU A 164 27.65 -21.73 -11.25
N LEU A 165 26.91 -21.55 -10.14
CA LEU A 165 25.93 -22.55 -9.69
C LEU A 165 24.74 -22.67 -10.66
N ALA A 166 24.21 -21.56 -11.17
CA ALA A 166 23.14 -21.56 -12.16
C ALA A 166 23.57 -22.25 -13.46
N GLN A 167 24.79 -21.98 -13.94
CA GLN A 167 25.38 -22.65 -15.10
C GLN A 167 25.58 -24.15 -14.87
N ALA A 168 26.04 -24.56 -13.68
CA ALA A 168 26.19 -25.98 -13.33
C ALA A 168 24.83 -26.70 -13.32
N CYS A 169 23.81 -26.08 -12.73
CA CYS A 169 22.44 -26.58 -12.75
C CYS A 169 21.92 -26.74 -14.19
N TYR A 170 22.18 -25.77 -15.07
CA TYR A 170 21.80 -25.85 -16.48
C TYR A 170 22.46 -27.04 -17.19
N ILE A 171 23.76 -27.26 -17.00
CA ILE A 171 24.50 -28.39 -17.59
C ILE A 171 23.92 -29.74 -17.11
N GLU A 172 23.50 -29.81 -15.84
CA GLU A 172 22.86 -31.00 -15.27
C GLU A 172 21.36 -31.11 -15.58
N ARG A 173 20.80 -30.18 -16.37
CA ARG A 173 19.39 -30.14 -16.78
C ARG A 173 18.42 -29.97 -15.59
N VAL A 174 18.83 -29.19 -14.60
CA VAL A 174 17.99 -28.78 -13.47
C VAL A 174 17.15 -27.56 -13.88
N ASP A 175 15.84 -27.65 -13.72
CA ASP A 175 14.93 -26.54 -14.01
C ASP A 175 15.02 -25.43 -12.96
N LEU A 176 15.41 -24.23 -13.39
CA LEU A 176 15.53 -23.03 -12.58
C LEU A 176 14.39 -22.01 -12.79
N SER A 177 13.24 -22.48 -13.28
CA SER A 177 11.99 -21.73 -13.26
C SER A 177 11.00 -22.34 -12.28
N ALA A 178 10.34 -21.51 -11.48
CA ALA A 178 9.29 -21.98 -10.57
C ALA A 178 8.13 -20.99 -10.50
N HIS A 179 6.95 -21.53 -10.20
CA HIS A 179 5.77 -20.76 -9.84
C HIS A 179 5.51 -20.97 -8.34
N GLY A 180 5.59 -19.90 -7.56
CA GLY A 180 5.26 -19.94 -6.14
C GLY A 180 3.87 -19.39 -5.86
N PHE A 181 3.33 -19.79 -4.72
CA PHE A 181 1.99 -19.41 -4.31
C PHE A 181 1.91 -19.19 -2.80
N HIS A 182 1.12 -18.20 -2.40
CA HIS A 182 0.82 -17.95 -1.00
C HIS A 182 -0.68 -17.75 -0.80
N ALA A 183 -1.21 -18.34 0.27
CA ALA A 183 -2.55 -18.09 0.76
C ALA A 183 -2.46 -17.75 2.25
N THR A 184 -3.00 -16.59 2.64
CA THR A 184 -2.91 -16.13 4.03
C THR A 184 -3.71 -17.08 4.94
N PRO A 185 -3.08 -17.65 5.98
CA PRO A 185 -3.77 -18.55 6.90
C PRO A 185 -4.70 -17.77 7.84
N ASP A 186 -5.65 -18.49 8.44
CA ASP A 186 -6.46 -18.02 9.57
C ASP A 186 -7.33 -16.77 9.33
N VAL A 187 -7.59 -16.41 8.07
CA VAL A 187 -8.57 -15.37 7.69
C VAL A 187 -9.91 -16.02 7.34
N ALA A 188 -10.93 -15.76 8.15
CA ALA A 188 -12.30 -16.24 7.93
C ALA A 188 -13.31 -15.35 8.67
N PHE A 189 -14.28 -14.79 7.94
CA PHE A 189 -15.32 -13.94 8.51
C PHE A 189 -16.71 -14.39 8.06
N ASP A 190 -17.59 -14.63 9.02
CA ASP A 190 -18.99 -14.93 8.77
C ASP A 190 -19.79 -13.63 8.71
N TRP A 191 -20.16 -13.24 7.50
CA TRP A 191 -20.98 -12.04 7.24
C TRP A 191 -22.43 -12.18 7.70
N THR A 192 -22.92 -13.41 7.92
CA THR A 192 -24.28 -13.67 8.41
C THR A 192 -24.37 -13.32 9.90
N HIS A 193 -23.41 -13.80 10.68
CA HIS A 193 -23.38 -13.58 12.13
C HIS A 193 -22.52 -12.38 12.56
N GLY A 194 -21.76 -11.79 11.63
CA GLY A 194 -20.85 -10.67 11.89
C GLY A 194 -19.70 -11.04 12.83
N LYS A 195 -19.22 -12.29 12.77
CA LYS A 195 -18.18 -12.83 13.67
C LYS A 195 -17.08 -13.55 12.90
N GLY A 196 -15.85 -13.49 13.42
CA GLY A 196 -14.70 -14.23 12.91
C GLY A 196 -13.41 -13.43 12.98
N THR A 197 -12.45 -13.85 12.17
CA THR A 197 -11.11 -13.29 12.04
C THR A 197 -10.93 -12.72 10.63
N PRO A 198 -11.43 -11.51 10.34
CA PRO A 198 -11.33 -10.89 9.02
C PRO A 198 -9.93 -10.36 8.70
N TYR A 199 -9.03 -10.23 9.68
CA TYR A 199 -7.70 -9.65 9.50
C TYR A 199 -6.61 -10.59 10.00
N HIS A 200 -5.48 -10.68 9.29
CA HIS A 200 -4.35 -11.53 9.68
C HIS A 200 -3.58 -10.92 10.86
N TYR A 201 -3.37 -9.59 10.84
CA TYR A 201 -2.79 -8.81 11.92
C TYR A 201 -3.33 -7.37 11.90
N PHE A 202 -2.87 -6.54 12.84
CA PHE A 202 -3.18 -5.12 12.89
C PHE A 202 -1.91 -4.28 12.89
N THR A 203 -1.90 -3.18 12.15
CA THR A 203 -0.91 -2.11 12.32
C THR A 203 -1.46 -1.07 13.28
N TYR A 204 -0.61 -0.58 14.17
CA TYR A 204 -0.98 0.42 15.17
C TYR A 204 -0.28 1.73 14.86
N GLY A 205 -0.93 2.83 15.23
CA GLY A 205 -0.35 4.15 15.02
C GLY A 205 -0.97 5.17 15.95
N ALA A 206 -0.30 6.30 16.10
CA ALA A 206 -0.89 7.49 16.69
C ALA A 206 -0.35 8.72 15.96
N ALA A 207 -1.17 9.77 15.90
CA ALA A 207 -0.78 11.04 15.32
C ALA A 207 -1.15 12.20 16.26
N PHE A 208 -0.24 13.15 16.38
CA PHE A 208 -0.42 14.44 17.03
C PHE A 208 -0.41 15.54 15.97
N ALA A 209 -1.27 16.53 16.12
CA ALA A 209 -1.22 17.73 15.30
C ALA A 209 -1.53 18.98 16.13
N GLU A 210 -0.78 20.04 15.87
CA GLU A 210 -1.07 21.40 16.33
C GLU A 210 -1.47 22.26 15.14
N VAL A 211 -2.58 22.98 15.27
CA VAL A 211 -3.06 23.92 14.25
C VAL A 211 -3.26 25.29 14.86
N GLU A 212 -3.11 26.32 14.03
CA GLU A 212 -3.51 27.69 14.35
C GLU A 212 -4.54 28.16 13.33
N ILE A 213 -5.62 28.76 13.83
CA ILE A 213 -6.81 29.15 13.09
C ILE A 213 -7.02 30.66 13.26
N ASP A 214 -7.20 31.35 12.14
CA ASP A 214 -7.73 32.71 12.11
C ASP A 214 -9.26 32.66 12.23
N THR A 215 -9.80 33.21 13.31
CA THR A 215 -11.23 33.13 13.61
C THR A 215 -12.08 34.12 12.81
N LEU A 216 -11.47 35.09 12.13
CA LEU A 216 -12.16 36.05 11.28
C LEU A 216 -12.40 35.49 9.88
N THR A 217 -11.41 34.77 9.34
CA THR A 217 -11.44 34.23 7.97
C THR A 217 -11.81 32.75 7.93
N GLY A 218 -11.58 32.02 9.03
CA GLY A 218 -11.68 30.57 9.08
C GLY A 218 -10.51 29.86 8.38
N ASP A 219 -9.47 30.60 8.01
CA ASP A 219 -8.21 30.04 7.51
C ASP A 219 -7.42 29.39 8.65
N PHE A 220 -6.57 28.43 8.32
CA PHE A 220 -5.75 27.73 9.30
C PHE A 220 -4.50 27.13 8.67
N HIS A 221 -3.46 26.96 9.48
CA HIS A 221 -2.27 26.22 9.10
C HIS A 221 -1.89 25.19 10.16
N ILE A 222 -1.20 24.14 9.73
CA ILE A 222 -0.63 23.12 10.60
C ILE A 222 0.74 23.63 11.06
N ARG A 223 0.94 23.74 12.38
CA ARG A 223 2.21 24.17 12.97
C ARG A 223 3.18 23.01 13.08
N THR A 224 2.71 21.89 13.63
CA THR A 224 3.47 20.65 13.72
C THR A 224 2.54 19.44 13.57
N ALA A 225 3.11 18.35 13.11
CA ALA A 225 2.46 17.05 13.08
C ALA A 225 3.51 15.97 13.35
N ASP A 226 3.21 15.10 14.30
CA ASP A 226 4.09 14.03 14.77
C ASP A 226 3.34 12.71 14.66
N ILE A 227 4.00 11.67 14.16
CA ILE A 227 3.38 10.38 13.90
C ILE A 227 4.32 9.29 14.41
N VAL A 228 3.76 8.34 15.16
CA VAL A 228 4.42 7.09 15.54
C VAL A 228 3.57 5.95 14.99
N MET A 229 4.21 4.98 14.34
CA MET A 229 3.54 3.84 13.70
C MET A 229 4.32 2.57 14.03
N ASP A 230 3.58 1.53 14.40
CA ASP A 230 4.09 0.16 14.45
C ASP A 230 3.87 -0.51 13.08
N LEU A 231 4.97 -0.73 12.38
CA LEU A 231 5.03 -1.45 11.11
C LEU A 231 5.74 -2.81 11.24
N GLY A 232 6.02 -3.27 12.46
CA GLY A 232 6.89 -4.41 12.70
C GLY A 232 8.29 -4.23 12.09
N PHE A 233 8.83 -5.30 11.52
CA PHE A 233 10.13 -5.26 10.83
C PHE A 233 9.95 -4.85 9.37
N SER A 234 10.18 -3.56 9.12
CA SER A 234 10.08 -2.98 7.78
C SER A 234 11.02 -3.66 6.77
N LEU A 235 10.46 -4.10 5.64
CA LEU A 235 11.24 -4.58 4.48
C LEU A 235 12.09 -3.45 3.86
N ASN A 236 11.56 -2.23 3.87
CA ASN A 236 12.23 -1.06 3.31
C ASN A 236 11.79 0.20 4.06
N PRO A 237 12.57 0.65 5.05
CA PRO A 237 12.20 1.79 5.88
C PRO A 237 11.98 3.08 5.08
N ALA A 238 12.75 3.29 4.01
CA ALA A 238 12.61 4.49 3.17
C ALA A 238 11.26 4.52 2.44
N ILE A 239 10.81 3.38 1.90
CA ILE A 239 9.50 3.27 1.25
C ILE A 239 8.38 3.42 2.28
N ASP A 240 8.51 2.78 3.44
CA ASP A 240 7.48 2.78 4.47
C ASP A 240 7.29 4.18 5.10
N ILE A 241 8.39 4.87 5.40
CA ILE A 241 8.35 6.28 5.81
C ILE A 241 7.74 7.14 4.68
N GLY A 242 8.07 6.86 3.41
CA GLY A 242 7.47 7.54 2.26
C GLY A 242 5.95 7.40 2.21
N GLN A 243 5.41 6.20 2.46
CA GLN A 243 3.97 5.95 2.54
C GLN A 243 3.32 6.76 3.68
N GLN A 244 3.95 6.80 4.85
CA GLN A 244 3.46 7.58 6.00
C GLN A 244 3.49 9.09 5.73
N LEU A 245 4.59 9.61 5.17
CA LEU A 245 4.77 11.03 4.91
C LEU A 245 3.84 11.55 3.83
N ILE A 246 3.55 10.75 2.80
CA ILE A 246 2.53 11.10 1.80
C ILE A 246 1.19 11.28 2.51
N LEU A 247 0.78 10.38 3.41
CA LEU A 247 -0.45 10.54 4.18
C LEU A 247 -0.42 11.81 5.05
N ALA A 248 0.69 12.05 5.75
CA ALA A 248 0.87 13.21 6.63
C ALA A 248 0.84 14.55 5.89
N ARG A 249 1.43 14.64 4.68
CA ARG A 249 1.54 15.87 3.87
C ARG A 249 0.38 16.09 2.90
N TYR A 250 -0.34 15.03 2.52
CA TYR A 250 -1.49 15.15 1.62
C TYR A 250 -2.70 15.83 2.29
N VAL A 251 -2.79 15.77 3.63
CA VAL A 251 -3.81 16.48 4.41
C VAL A 251 -3.57 18.00 4.44
N PRO A 252 -2.35 18.52 4.78
CA PRO A 252 -2.04 19.95 4.74
C PRO A 252 -2.03 20.59 3.35
N SER A 253 -1.54 19.90 2.31
CA SER A 253 -1.42 20.50 0.95
C SER A 253 -2.76 20.83 0.28
N ARG A 254 -3.89 20.40 0.88
CA ARG A 254 -5.25 20.80 0.50
C ARG A 254 -5.82 21.97 1.30
N GLN A 255 -5.03 22.68 2.12
CA GLN A 255 -5.47 23.85 2.91
C GLN A 255 -6.19 24.91 2.04
N GLY A 256 -5.85 25.04 0.75
CA GLY A 256 -6.58 25.91 -0.20
C GLY A 256 -7.76 25.29 -0.98
N ALA A 257 -8.04 23.99 -0.83
CA ALA A 257 -9.04 23.28 -1.63
C ALA A 257 -9.87 22.31 -0.77
N ARG A 258 -10.84 22.84 -0.02
CA ARG A 258 -11.95 22.03 0.51
C ARG A 258 -12.58 21.29 -0.68
N ARG A 259 -12.46 19.95 -0.73
CA ARG A 259 -13.24 19.12 -1.66
C ARG A 259 -14.68 19.07 -1.19
N ARG A 260 -15.41 20.18 -1.32
CA ARG A 260 -16.85 20.11 -1.51
C ARG A 260 -17.04 19.69 -2.95
N LEU A 261 -17.74 18.59 -3.17
CA LEU A 261 -18.36 18.30 -4.45
C LEU A 261 -19.75 18.95 -4.37
N PRO A 262 -19.91 20.22 -4.79
CA PRO A 262 -21.24 20.82 -4.84
C PRO A 262 -22.05 20.04 -5.88
N TRP A 263 -23.07 19.34 -5.41
CA TRP A 263 -24.12 18.81 -6.28
C TRP A 263 -25.06 19.99 -6.60
N PRO A 264 -25.25 20.35 -7.88
CA PRO A 264 -26.24 21.37 -8.22
C PRO A 264 -27.64 20.86 -7.85
N THR A 265 -28.41 21.68 -7.12
CA THR A 265 -29.79 21.37 -6.69
C THR A 265 -30.83 21.56 -7.79
N THR A 266 -30.43 21.93 -9.00
CA THR A 266 -31.33 22.06 -10.15
C THR A 266 -31.32 20.77 -10.97
N VAL A 267 -32.26 19.87 -10.64
CA VAL A 267 -32.75 18.89 -11.62
C VAL A 267 -33.50 19.69 -12.68
N ARG A 268 -32.90 19.90 -13.86
CA ARG A 268 -33.71 20.29 -15.03
C ARG A 268 -34.61 19.10 -15.33
N HIS A 269 -35.89 19.21 -14.98
CA HIS A 269 -36.91 18.31 -15.49
C HIS A 269 -36.99 18.52 -17.02
N GLY A 270 -36.22 17.72 -17.76
CA GLY A 270 -36.48 17.53 -19.18
C GLY A 270 -37.78 16.75 -19.30
N GLY A 271 -38.87 17.44 -19.60
CA GLY A 271 -40.10 16.79 -20.07
C GLY A 271 -39.81 16.02 -21.37
N PRO A 272 -40.59 14.97 -21.67
CA PRO A 272 -40.39 14.17 -22.87
C PRO A 272 -40.73 15.02 -24.11
N ASP A 273 -39.77 15.17 -25.00
CA ASP A 273 -39.96 15.80 -26.31
C ASP A 273 -40.66 14.79 -27.25
N PRO A 274 -41.88 15.06 -27.76
CA PRO A 274 -42.57 14.15 -28.64
C PRO A 274 -42.27 14.54 -30.09
N GLY A 275 -41.57 13.65 -30.82
CA GLY A 275 -41.73 13.63 -32.27
C GLY A 275 -40.47 13.46 -33.11
N MET A 276 -40.46 12.34 -33.82
CA MET A 276 -40.06 12.17 -35.21
C MET A 276 -38.58 12.35 -35.61
N GLY A 277 -38.06 11.26 -36.18
CA GLY A 277 -37.54 11.33 -37.54
C GLY A 277 -36.20 10.65 -37.74
N GLN A 278 -36.23 9.44 -38.31
CA GLN A 278 -35.09 8.89 -39.02
C GLN A 278 -34.61 9.89 -40.09
N ARG A 279 -33.34 10.31 -40.04
CA ARG A 279 -32.55 10.64 -41.23
C ARG A 279 -31.09 10.20 -41.03
N ARG A 280 -30.65 9.32 -41.92
CA ARG A 280 -29.24 9.17 -42.31
C ARG A 280 -28.90 10.38 -43.18
N ASP A 281 -27.73 10.98 -42.96
CA ASP A 281 -26.71 11.25 -43.99
C ASP A 281 -25.58 12.14 -43.44
N GLY A 282 -24.40 11.95 -44.02
CA GLY A 282 -23.13 12.48 -43.55
C GLY A 282 -22.95 13.99 -43.64
N GLY A 283 -21.99 14.47 -42.87
CA GLY A 283 -21.52 15.85 -42.87
C GLY A 283 -20.62 16.09 -41.66
N ALA A 284 -19.31 16.11 -41.87
CA ALA A 284 -18.36 16.60 -40.87
C ALA A 284 -18.56 18.11 -40.65
N PRO A 285 -18.39 18.61 -39.42
CA PRO A 285 -17.71 19.89 -39.28
C PRO A 285 -16.69 19.93 -38.13
N GLY A 286 -15.54 20.52 -38.43
CA GLY A 286 -15.01 21.67 -37.68
C GLY A 286 -14.35 21.40 -36.33
N LEU A 287 -13.02 21.49 -36.33
CA LEU A 287 -12.15 21.70 -35.17
C LEU A 287 -12.66 22.83 -34.25
N GLY A 288 -12.80 22.53 -32.96
CA GLY A 288 -13.00 23.53 -31.92
C GLY A 288 -12.97 22.93 -30.50
N SER A 289 -12.12 23.51 -29.64
CA SER A 289 -12.04 23.32 -28.18
C SER A 289 -11.28 22.09 -27.66
N ALA A 290 -10.00 22.33 -27.33
CA ALA A 290 -9.18 21.47 -26.49
C ALA A 290 -9.72 21.41 -25.05
N ALA A 291 -10.64 20.48 -24.79
CA ALA A 291 -11.00 20.10 -23.44
C ALA A 291 -9.83 19.34 -22.79
N ARG A 292 -9.05 20.03 -21.94
CA ARG A 292 -8.09 19.42 -21.00
C ARG A 292 -8.84 18.39 -20.12
N ARG A 293 -8.88 17.13 -20.57
CA ARG A 293 -9.21 15.99 -19.70
C ARG A 293 -8.09 15.85 -18.68
N ARG A 294 -8.24 16.53 -17.53
CA ARG A 294 -7.44 16.23 -16.34
C ARG A 294 -7.70 14.76 -16.00
N ARG A 295 -6.69 13.90 -16.17
CA ARG A 295 -6.69 12.53 -15.67
C ARG A 295 -6.96 12.61 -14.16
N ARG A 296 -8.14 12.16 -13.74
CA ARG A 296 -8.48 12.00 -12.32
C ARG A 296 -7.83 10.71 -11.87
N VAL A 297 -6.69 10.82 -11.19
CA VAL A 297 -6.13 9.69 -10.46
C VAL A 297 -6.89 9.62 -9.14
N PHE A 298 -7.76 8.62 -9.02
CA PHE A 298 -8.36 8.21 -7.75
C PHE A 298 -7.34 7.32 -7.04
N PHE A 299 -6.74 7.80 -5.95
CA PHE A 299 -6.09 6.91 -5.00
C PHE A 299 -7.12 6.57 -3.93
N LEU A 300 -7.55 5.31 -3.92
CA LEU A 300 -8.25 4.73 -2.78
C LEU A 300 -7.24 4.60 -1.64
N TYR A 301 -7.68 4.93 -0.44
CA TYR A 301 -6.92 4.80 0.80
C TYR A 301 -6.44 3.35 0.95
N PHE A 302 -5.13 3.17 1.16
CA PHE A 302 -4.44 1.88 1.24
C PHE A 302 -4.73 1.15 2.55
#